data_AF-A0A2U3X367-F1
#
_entry.id   AF-A0A2U3X367-F1
#
_cell.length_a   1.000
_cell.length_b   1.000
_cell.length_c   1.000
_cell.angle_alpha   90.00
_cell.angle_beta   90.00
_cell.angle_gamma   90.00
#
_symmetry.space_group_name_H-M   'P 1'
#
loop_
_entity.id
_entity.type
_entity.pdbx_description
1 polymer ?
#
loop_
_entity_poly.entity_id
_entity_poly.type
_entity_poly.pdbx_seq_one_letter_code
_entity_poly.pdbx_strand_id
1 'polypeptide(L)'
;MLVFGLRYVVFLELFLQTAEKHFMVGHRVTYYIFTDRPADVPSVPLAEGRQLVVLEVRNYARWQDVSMHRMEMISNFSRQRFLHEVDYLVCVDVDMKFSDHVGVEILSPLFGTLHPGFYRAARQDFTYERRPQSQAYIPRDEGDFYYAGGFFGGLVVEVLQLTTACHQAMVVDRANGIEAVWHDESHLNRYLLYHKPTKVLSPEYLWDERMLQRPPFLRKLCYVAVPKNHAEIRN
;
A
#
# COMPACT_ATOMS: atom_id res chain seq x y z
N MET A 1 -10.18 3.65 -3.09
CA MET A 1 -8.71 3.73 -2.92
C MET A 1 -8.40 4.29 -1.55
N LEU A 2 -7.49 3.67 -0.81
CA LEU A 2 -7.11 4.02 0.56
C LEU A 2 -5.74 4.69 0.57
N VAL A 3 -5.64 5.85 1.19
CA VAL A 3 -4.46 6.72 1.16
C VAL A 3 -4.16 7.23 2.57
N PHE A 4 -2.93 7.06 3.05
CA PHE A 4 -2.52 7.48 4.40
C PHE A 4 -1.71 8.78 4.35
N GLY A 5 -2.25 9.83 4.97
CA GLY A 5 -1.77 11.22 4.87
C GLY A 5 -1.32 11.87 6.18
N LEU A 6 -1.07 11.12 7.26
CA LEU A 6 -0.81 11.67 8.62
C LEU A 6 0.31 12.76 8.70
N ARG A 7 1.30 12.73 7.80
CA ARG A 7 2.31 13.82 7.63
C ARG A 7 2.58 14.16 6.17
N TYR A 8 1.79 13.57 5.29
CA TYR A 8 2.06 13.48 3.86
C TYR A 8 1.00 14.21 3.05
N VAL A 9 0.27 15.14 3.69
CA VAL A 9 -0.75 15.97 3.05
C VAL A 9 -0.18 16.75 1.86
N VAL A 10 1.11 17.11 1.92
CA VAL A 10 1.84 17.76 0.81
C VAL A 10 1.82 16.96 -0.50
N PHE A 11 1.62 15.64 -0.43
CA PHE A 11 1.53 14.78 -1.62
C PHE A 11 0.11 14.59 -2.14
N LEU A 12 -0.91 14.86 -1.31
CA LEU A 12 -2.31 14.55 -1.63
C LEU A 12 -2.80 15.26 -2.88
N GLU A 13 -2.41 16.51 -3.10
CA GLU A 13 -2.90 17.28 -4.25
C GLU A 13 -2.43 16.65 -5.56
N LEU A 14 -1.12 16.42 -5.70
CA LEU A 14 -0.54 15.77 -6.88
C LEU A 14 -1.08 14.34 -7.06
N PHE A 15 -1.18 13.60 -5.96
CA PHE A 15 -1.70 12.24 -5.96
C PHE A 15 -3.15 12.20 -6.50
N LEU A 16 -4.05 13.03 -5.97
CA LEU A 16 -5.46 13.07 -6.36
C LEU A 16 -5.63 13.58 -7.79
N GLN A 17 -4.92 14.64 -8.17
CA GLN A 17 -4.97 15.19 -9.53
C GLN A 17 -4.50 14.18 -10.59
N THR A 18 -3.51 13.35 -10.26
CA THR A 18 -3.05 12.30 -11.18
C THR A 18 -3.94 11.05 -11.14
N ALA A 19 -4.52 10.72 -9.98
CA ALA A 19 -5.50 9.64 -9.86
C ALA A 19 -6.75 9.93 -10.72
N GLU A 20 -7.26 11.17 -10.73
CA GLU A 20 -8.39 11.55 -11.60
C GLU A 20 -8.12 11.34 -13.10
N LYS A 21 -6.85 11.44 -13.52
CA LYS A 21 -6.46 11.25 -14.93
C LYS A 21 -6.29 9.78 -15.33
N HIS A 22 -5.97 8.91 -14.38
CA HIS A 22 -5.38 7.61 -14.70
C HIS A 22 -5.98 6.42 -13.95
N PHE A 23 -6.55 6.64 -12.77
CA PHE A 23 -7.02 5.57 -11.89
C PHE A 23 -8.51 5.28 -12.11
N MET A 24 -8.82 4.09 -12.63
CA MET A 24 -10.19 3.59 -12.78
C MET A 24 -11.10 4.58 -13.51
N VAL A 25 -10.57 5.24 -14.55
CA VAL A 25 -11.32 6.23 -15.34
C VAL A 25 -12.52 5.54 -15.99
N GLY A 26 -13.70 6.16 -15.88
CA GLY A 26 -14.97 5.58 -16.34
C GLY A 26 -15.67 4.66 -15.33
N HIS A 27 -15.08 4.45 -14.15
CA HIS A 27 -15.67 3.66 -13.07
C HIS A 27 -15.93 4.50 -11.82
N ARG A 28 -16.86 4.01 -10.98
CA ARG A 28 -17.16 4.61 -9.67
C ARG A 28 -15.96 4.45 -8.74
N VAL A 29 -15.53 5.55 -8.13
CA VAL A 29 -14.40 5.54 -7.20
C VAL A 29 -14.71 6.35 -5.96
N THR A 30 -14.51 5.73 -4.81
CA THR A 30 -14.43 6.43 -3.52
C THR A 30 -12.97 6.52 -3.09
N TYR A 31 -12.46 7.74 -2.91
CA TYR A 31 -11.19 8.02 -2.25
C TYR A 31 -11.39 8.09 -0.75
N TYR A 32 -10.65 7.31 0.01
CA TYR A 32 -10.65 7.35 1.47
C TYR A 32 -9.29 7.86 1.94
N ILE A 33 -9.29 9.07 2.49
CA ILE A 33 -8.07 9.76 2.93
C ILE A 33 -7.99 9.68 4.45
N PHE A 34 -7.05 8.91 4.97
CA PHE A 34 -6.75 8.84 6.40
C PHE A 34 -5.79 9.95 6.79
N THR A 35 -6.20 10.84 7.69
CA THR A 35 -5.35 11.97 8.12
C THR A 35 -5.68 12.39 9.55
N ASP A 36 -4.70 12.90 10.28
CA ASP A 36 -4.89 13.63 11.55
C ASP A 36 -5.13 15.13 11.31
N ARG A 37 -5.07 15.57 10.05
CA ARG A 37 -5.26 16.96 9.62
C ARG A 37 -6.33 17.06 8.53
N PRO A 38 -7.62 16.88 8.86
CA PRO A 38 -8.70 16.96 7.87
C PRO A 38 -8.77 18.30 7.13
N ALA A 39 -8.45 19.40 7.82
CA ALA A 39 -8.47 20.74 7.26
C ALA A 39 -7.39 20.98 6.17
N ASP A 40 -6.32 20.18 6.19
CA ASP A 40 -5.22 20.32 5.22
C ASP A 40 -5.50 19.52 3.92
N VAL A 41 -6.56 18.70 3.87
CA VAL A 41 -6.89 17.90 2.68
C VAL A 41 -7.28 18.83 1.51
N PRO A 42 -6.59 18.74 0.36
CA PRO A 42 -6.83 19.66 -0.75
C PRO A 42 -8.18 19.39 -1.42
N SER A 43 -8.83 20.46 -1.86
CA SER A 43 -10.04 20.38 -2.70
C SER A 43 -9.64 20.17 -4.16
N VAL A 44 -9.73 18.94 -4.64
CA VAL A 44 -9.47 18.57 -6.05
C VAL A 44 -10.80 18.31 -6.76
N PRO A 45 -11.04 18.88 -7.97
CA PRO A 45 -12.23 18.57 -8.75
C PRO A 45 -12.28 17.07 -9.08
N LEU A 46 -13.41 16.43 -8.80
CA LEU A 46 -13.63 15.01 -9.08
C LEU A 46 -14.60 14.84 -10.25
N ALA A 47 -14.33 13.88 -11.12
CA ALA A 47 -15.23 13.51 -12.21
C ALA A 47 -16.53 12.88 -11.68
N GLU A 48 -17.56 12.82 -12.52
CA GLU A 48 -18.86 12.24 -12.19
C GLU A 48 -18.73 10.80 -11.67
N GLY A 49 -19.50 10.45 -10.64
CA GLY A 49 -19.49 9.12 -10.02
C GLY A 49 -18.28 8.86 -9.11
N ARG A 50 -17.48 9.89 -8.83
CA ARG A 50 -16.31 9.82 -7.93
C ARG A 50 -16.52 10.73 -6.72
N GLN A 51 -16.05 10.29 -5.57
CA GLN A 51 -16.18 11.03 -4.32
C GLN A 51 -14.97 10.85 -3.43
N LEU A 52 -14.72 11.83 -2.55
CA LEU A 52 -13.65 11.80 -1.57
C LEU A 52 -14.24 11.86 -0.17
N VAL A 53 -13.76 10.97 0.69
CA VAL A 53 -14.14 10.82 2.09
C VAL A 53 -12.89 10.99 2.93
N VAL A 54 -12.90 11.96 3.84
CA VAL A 54 -11.84 12.15 4.82
C VAL A 54 -12.17 11.35 6.07
N LEU A 55 -11.22 10.53 6.52
CA LEU A 55 -11.31 9.70 7.71
C LEU A 55 -10.28 10.23 8.72
N GLU A 56 -10.77 10.94 9.73
CA GLU A 56 -9.91 11.48 10.78
C GLU A 56 -9.38 10.35 11.67
N VAL A 57 -8.06 10.30 11.83
CA VAL A 57 -7.37 9.27 12.61
C VAL A 57 -6.29 9.90 13.48
N ARG A 58 -5.95 9.22 14.58
CA ARG A 58 -4.93 9.73 15.52
C ARG A 58 -3.53 9.67 14.89
N ASN A 59 -2.72 10.69 15.16
CA ASN A 59 -1.30 10.67 14.81
C ASN A 59 -0.50 9.82 15.80
N TYR A 60 0.54 9.16 15.32
CA TYR A 60 1.48 8.38 16.13
C TYR A 60 2.87 9.02 16.07
N ALA A 61 3.61 8.95 17.18
CA ALA A 61 4.90 9.63 17.29
C ALA A 61 5.98 9.05 16.35
N ARG A 62 5.96 7.74 16.07
CA ARG A 62 6.89 7.04 15.18
C ARG A 62 6.26 6.76 13.83
N TRP A 63 6.98 6.99 12.72
CA TRP A 63 6.49 6.68 11.36
C TRP A 63 6.27 5.17 11.14
N GLN A 64 7.03 4.33 11.86
CA GLN A 64 6.84 2.88 11.88
C GLN A 64 5.47 2.52 12.44
N ASP A 65 5.08 3.14 13.55
CA ASP A 65 3.78 2.93 14.18
C ASP A 65 2.67 3.38 13.21
N VAL A 66 2.83 4.53 12.53
CA VAL A 66 1.91 4.97 11.46
C VAL A 66 1.72 3.89 10.39
N SER A 67 2.81 3.28 9.90
CA SER A 67 2.78 2.24 8.86
C SER A 67 2.11 0.95 9.35
N MET A 68 2.43 0.52 10.57
CA MET A 68 1.85 -0.67 11.20
C MET A 68 0.36 -0.49 11.54
N HIS A 69 -0.05 0.71 11.95
CA HIS A 69 -1.45 1.03 12.21
C HIS A 69 -2.29 1.13 10.93
N ARG A 70 -1.69 1.21 9.73
CA ARG A 70 -2.44 1.11 8.46
C ARG A 70 -3.25 -0.17 8.39
N MET A 71 -2.63 -1.31 8.71
CA MET A 71 -3.33 -2.60 8.68
C MET A 71 -4.51 -2.62 9.65
N GLU A 72 -4.34 -2.10 10.86
CA GLU A 72 -5.43 -1.96 11.84
C GLU A 72 -6.58 -1.09 11.29
N MET A 73 -6.24 0.12 10.83
CA MET A 73 -7.20 1.11 10.33
C MET A 73 -7.98 0.56 9.13
N ILE A 74 -7.31 -0.04 8.14
CA ILE A 74 -7.98 -0.64 6.98
C ILE A 74 -8.93 -1.73 7.46
N SER A 75 -8.51 -2.59 8.38
CA SER A 75 -9.37 -3.67 8.88
C SER A 75 -10.60 -3.13 9.62
N ASN A 76 -10.46 -2.09 10.45
CA ASN A 76 -11.55 -1.49 11.20
C ASN A 76 -12.56 -0.82 10.27
N PHE A 77 -12.10 0.03 9.35
CA PHE A 77 -12.98 0.70 8.40
C PHE A 77 -13.55 -0.26 7.34
N SER A 78 -12.89 -1.38 7.05
CA SER A 78 -13.47 -2.43 6.22
C SER A 78 -14.76 -2.96 6.84
N ARG A 79 -14.75 -3.25 8.16
CA ARG A 79 -15.93 -3.72 8.91
C ARG A 79 -16.99 -2.64 9.06
N GLN A 80 -16.58 -1.41 9.35
CA GLN A 80 -17.51 -0.31 9.65
C GLN A 80 -18.14 0.29 8.40
N ARG A 81 -17.45 0.24 7.26
CA ARG A 81 -17.76 1.08 6.10
C ARG A 81 -17.56 0.38 4.76
N PHE A 82 -16.35 -0.10 4.46
CA PHE A 82 -16.02 -0.46 3.07
C PHE A 82 -16.83 -1.66 2.55
N LEU A 83 -17.21 -2.61 3.42
CA LEU A 83 -18.07 -3.74 3.05
C LEU A 83 -19.44 -3.33 2.48
N HIS A 84 -19.88 -2.10 2.78
CA HIS A 84 -21.17 -1.58 2.36
C HIS A 84 -21.07 -0.51 1.25
N GLU A 85 -19.87 -0.06 0.92
CA GLU A 85 -19.66 1.08 0.01
C GLU A 85 -18.94 0.73 -1.28
N VAL A 86 -18.08 -0.30 -1.29
CA VAL A 86 -17.23 -0.64 -2.45
C VAL A 86 -17.06 -2.15 -2.60
N ASP A 87 -16.84 -2.62 -3.83
CA ASP A 87 -16.57 -4.04 -4.10
C ASP A 87 -15.08 -4.40 -3.88
N TYR A 88 -14.20 -3.48 -4.26
CA TYR A 88 -12.74 -3.65 -4.21
C TYR A 88 -12.06 -2.52 -3.44
N LEU A 89 -11.00 -2.88 -2.73
CA LEU A 89 -10.06 -1.94 -2.13
C LEU A 89 -8.72 -2.00 -2.84
N VAL A 90 -8.17 -0.82 -3.09
CA VAL A 90 -6.79 -0.60 -3.57
C VAL A 90 -6.12 0.27 -2.52
N CYS A 91 -5.09 -0.27 -1.87
CA CYS A 91 -4.35 0.35 -0.77
C CYS A 91 -2.97 0.78 -1.29
N VAL A 92 -2.68 2.08 -1.22
CA VAL A 92 -1.45 2.63 -1.81
C VAL A 92 -0.76 3.67 -0.92
N ASP A 93 0.55 3.81 -1.10
CA ASP A 93 1.33 4.87 -0.47
C ASP A 93 1.07 6.23 -1.15
N VAL A 94 0.90 7.31 -0.39
CA VAL A 94 0.50 8.62 -0.92
C VAL A 94 1.64 9.41 -1.58
N ASP A 95 2.89 9.07 -1.28
CA ASP A 95 4.10 9.76 -1.72
C ASP A 95 4.54 9.34 -3.14
N MET A 96 3.53 9.18 -3.99
CA MET A 96 3.54 8.61 -5.32
C MET A 96 2.60 9.42 -6.22
N LYS A 97 2.73 9.27 -7.53
CA LYS A 97 1.80 9.84 -8.52
C LYS A 97 1.43 8.82 -9.58
N PHE A 98 0.25 8.94 -10.15
CA PHE A 98 -0.13 8.18 -11.34
C PHE A 98 0.47 8.84 -12.59
N SER A 99 1.03 8.07 -13.50
CA SER A 99 1.68 8.56 -14.72
C SER A 99 1.24 7.84 -16.00
N ASP A 100 0.50 6.74 -15.86
CA ASP A 100 -0.17 6.04 -16.96
C ASP A 100 -1.40 5.30 -16.38
N HIS A 101 -2.17 4.65 -17.24
CA HIS A 101 -3.38 3.92 -16.91
C HIS A 101 -3.19 2.90 -15.78
N VAL A 102 -4.08 2.96 -14.78
CA VAL A 102 -4.28 1.95 -13.74
C VAL A 102 -5.78 1.69 -13.65
N GLY A 103 -6.26 0.62 -14.27
CA GLY A 103 -7.67 0.35 -14.44
C GLY A 103 -8.12 -0.98 -13.83
N VAL A 104 -9.24 -1.48 -14.34
CA VAL A 104 -9.86 -2.73 -13.86
C VAL A 104 -8.99 -3.96 -14.09
N GLU A 105 -7.94 -3.87 -14.91
CA GLU A 105 -6.98 -4.95 -15.12
C GLU A 105 -6.24 -5.36 -13.84
N ILE A 106 -6.18 -4.50 -12.82
CA ILE A 106 -5.58 -4.86 -11.52
C ILE A 106 -6.56 -5.60 -10.59
N LEU A 107 -7.87 -5.48 -10.82
CA LEU A 107 -8.89 -6.01 -9.91
C LEU A 107 -8.88 -7.54 -9.92
N SER A 108 -8.88 -8.13 -8.72
CA SER A 108 -8.93 -9.57 -8.47
C SER A 108 -9.31 -9.80 -7.00
N PRO A 109 -9.68 -11.02 -6.58
CA PRO A 109 -9.94 -11.32 -5.17
C PRO A 109 -8.83 -10.81 -4.24
N LEU A 110 -7.58 -11.07 -4.57
CA LEU A 110 -6.41 -10.58 -3.85
C LEU A 110 -5.26 -10.35 -4.82
N PHE A 111 -4.60 -9.20 -4.70
CA PHE A 111 -3.39 -8.90 -5.45
C PHE A 111 -2.28 -8.27 -4.60
N GLY A 112 -1.05 -8.55 -5.00
CA GLY A 112 0.17 -7.89 -4.53
C GLY A 112 0.97 -7.36 -5.71
N THR A 113 1.88 -6.42 -5.45
CA THR A 113 2.70 -5.78 -6.48
C THR A 113 4.17 -6.16 -6.29
N LEU A 114 4.86 -6.55 -7.37
CA LEU A 114 6.29 -6.83 -7.31
C LEU A 114 7.07 -5.58 -6.92
N HIS A 115 7.90 -5.67 -5.89
CA HIS A 115 8.73 -4.56 -5.46
C HIS A 115 9.81 -4.25 -6.52
N PRO A 116 9.99 -2.98 -6.91
CA PRO A 116 10.86 -2.61 -8.03
C PRO A 116 12.34 -2.82 -7.71
N GLY A 117 12.72 -2.88 -6.44
CA GLY A 117 14.08 -3.25 -6.01
C GLY A 117 14.41 -4.75 -6.11
N PHE A 118 13.41 -5.63 -6.23
CA PHE A 118 13.61 -7.08 -6.04
C PHE A 118 13.00 -7.98 -7.13
N TYR A 119 12.25 -7.45 -8.09
CA TYR A 119 11.57 -8.25 -9.13
C TYR A 119 12.48 -9.14 -10.01
N ARG A 120 13.81 -8.94 -9.97
CA ARG A 120 14.83 -9.77 -10.63
C ARG A 120 15.75 -10.53 -9.66
N ALA A 121 15.61 -10.27 -8.37
CA ALA A 121 16.50 -10.83 -7.36
C ALA A 121 16.14 -12.29 -7.06
N ALA A 122 17.12 -13.08 -6.62
CA ALA A 122 16.86 -14.42 -6.11
C ALA A 122 16.19 -14.33 -4.74
N ARG A 123 15.40 -15.35 -4.36
CA ARG A 123 14.68 -15.36 -3.07
C ARG A 123 15.56 -15.21 -1.83
N GLN A 124 16.85 -15.55 -1.97
CA GLN A 124 17.84 -15.45 -0.90
C GLN A 124 18.24 -14.00 -0.62
N ASP A 125 18.12 -13.13 -1.62
CA ASP A 125 18.46 -11.71 -1.56
C ASP A 125 17.26 -10.84 -1.16
N PHE A 126 16.06 -11.42 -1.14
CA PHE A 126 14.87 -10.76 -0.62
C PHE A 126 15.06 -10.42 0.86
N THR A 127 14.72 -9.18 1.21
CA THR A 127 14.85 -8.64 2.56
C THR A 127 13.68 -9.02 3.47
N TYR A 128 13.19 -10.26 3.37
CA TYR A 128 12.20 -10.75 4.34
C TYR A 128 12.75 -10.70 5.76
N GLU A 129 11.84 -10.71 6.73
CA GLU A 129 12.22 -10.95 8.13
C GLU A 129 12.84 -12.35 8.26
N ARG A 130 14.06 -12.40 8.80
CA ARG A 130 14.85 -13.64 8.92
C ARG A 130 15.04 -14.09 10.37
N ARG A 131 14.57 -13.32 11.35
CA ARG A 131 14.57 -13.68 12.78
C ARG A 131 13.37 -14.61 13.05
N PRO A 132 13.58 -15.89 13.42
CA PRO A 132 12.50 -16.84 13.67
C PRO A 132 11.55 -16.45 14.81
N GLN A 133 11.95 -15.49 15.65
CA GLN A 133 11.13 -14.97 16.74
C GLN A 133 9.98 -14.08 16.25
N SER A 134 10.06 -13.53 15.04
CA SER A 134 9.01 -12.68 14.46
C SER A 134 7.96 -13.52 13.73
N GLN A 135 6.70 -13.11 13.84
CA GLN A 135 5.59 -13.65 13.05
C GLN A 135 5.75 -13.42 11.55
N ALA A 136 6.58 -12.46 11.13
CA ALA A 136 6.89 -12.21 9.72
C ALA A 136 8.00 -13.10 9.15
N TYR A 137 8.57 -14.01 9.94
CA TYR A 137 9.72 -14.83 9.54
C TYR A 137 9.46 -15.63 8.25
N ILE A 138 10.38 -15.55 7.29
CA ILE A 138 10.40 -16.42 6.10
C ILE A 138 11.79 -17.07 5.97
N PRO A 139 11.88 -18.41 5.91
CA PRO A 139 13.14 -19.14 5.65
C PRO A 139 13.79 -18.76 4.32
N ARG A 140 15.11 -18.99 4.19
CA ARG A 140 15.89 -18.59 2.99
C ARG A 140 15.52 -19.38 1.74
N ASP A 141 15.02 -20.59 1.93
CA ASP A 141 14.56 -21.51 0.88
C ASP A 141 13.07 -21.30 0.51
N GLU A 142 12.33 -20.47 1.25
CA GLU A 142 10.96 -20.09 0.95
C GLU A 142 10.84 -18.71 0.28
N GLY A 143 9.69 -18.45 -0.36
CA GLY A 143 9.36 -17.18 -1.02
C GLY A 143 9.19 -17.29 -2.53
N ASP A 144 8.07 -16.78 -3.03
CA ASP A 144 7.82 -16.67 -4.48
C ASP A 144 8.36 -15.35 -5.02
N PHE A 145 7.90 -14.24 -4.45
CA PHE A 145 8.22 -12.87 -4.84
C PHE A 145 8.29 -11.95 -3.63
N TYR A 146 9.12 -10.90 -3.72
CA TYR A 146 9.09 -9.82 -2.76
C TYR A 146 8.06 -8.76 -3.18
N TYR A 147 6.95 -8.70 -2.46
CA TYR A 147 5.84 -7.79 -2.68
C TYR A 147 6.06 -6.45 -1.97
N ALA A 148 5.66 -5.35 -2.61
CA ALA A 148 5.74 -4.01 -2.03
C ALA A 148 4.56 -3.72 -1.09
N GLY A 149 4.86 -3.16 0.09
CA GLY A 149 3.86 -2.69 1.05
C GLY A 149 3.02 -1.51 0.55
N GLY A 150 3.56 -0.76 -0.41
CA GLY A 150 2.95 0.46 -0.94
C GLY A 150 1.91 0.28 -2.04
N PHE A 151 1.60 -0.96 -2.47
CA PHE A 151 0.53 -1.23 -3.43
C PHE A 151 0.02 -2.67 -3.32
N PHE A 152 -1.14 -2.85 -2.69
CA PHE A 152 -1.87 -4.12 -2.62
C PHE A 152 -3.38 -3.88 -2.61
N GLY A 153 -4.18 -4.93 -2.75
CA GLY A 153 -5.62 -4.80 -2.70
C GLY A 153 -6.36 -6.07 -3.08
N GLY A 154 -7.67 -5.93 -3.29
CA GLY A 154 -8.54 -7.05 -3.57
C GLY A 154 -10.00 -6.75 -3.30
N LEU A 155 -10.82 -7.79 -3.23
CA LEU A 155 -12.17 -7.70 -2.67
C LEU A 155 -12.08 -7.22 -1.23
N VAL A 156 -13.08 -6.47 -0.76
CA VAL A 156 -13.09 -5.94 0.61
C VAL A 156 -12.89 -7.06 1.65
N VAL A 157 -13.50 -8.22 1.43
CA VAL A 157 -13.40 -9.38 2.35
C VAL A 157 -11.97 -9.95 2.42
N GLU A 158 -11.25 -10.00 1.29
CA GLU A 158 -9.87 -10.50 1.23
C GLU A 158 -8.89 -9.49 1.84
N VAL A 159 -9.08 -8.20 1.56
CA VAL A 159 -8.29 -7.12 2.16
C VAL A 159 -8.52 -7.06 3.67
N LEU A 160 -9.76 -7.26 4.14
CA LEU A 160 -10.08 -7.36 5.56
C LEU A 160 -9.33 -8.52 6.23
N GLN A 161 -9.29 -9.71 5.62
CA GLN A 161 -8.55 -10.86 6.15
C GLN A 161 -7.05 -10.58 6.21
N LEU A 162 -6.46 -10.09 5.12
CA LEU A 162 -5.04 -9.74 5.03
C LEU A 162 -4.64 -8.75 6.11
N THR A 163 -5.36 -7.63 6.20
CA THR A 163 -5.03 -6.54 7.11
C THR A 163 -5.26 -6.93 8.58
N THR A 164 -6.29 -7.74 8.85
CA THR A 164 -6.50 -8.32 10.20
C THR A 164 -5.35 -9.25 10.61
N ALA A 165 -4.95 -10.17 9.73
CA ALA A 165 -3.87 -11.12 10.01
C ALA A 165 -2.53 -10.41 10.21
N CYS A 166 -2.21 -9.44 9.34
CA CYS A 166 -0.99 -8.63 9.49
C CYS A 166 -0.99 -7.85 10.81
N HIS A 167 -2.11 -7.21 11.16
CA HIS A 167 -2.24 -6.48 12.42
C HIS A 167 -2.05 -7.38 13.64
N GLN A 168 -2.72 -8.54 13.67
CA GLN A 168 -2.57 -9.51 14.77
C GLN A 168 -1.12 -10.00 14.90
N ALA A 169 -0.45 -10.30 13.79
CA ALA A 169 0.95 -10.68 13.78
C ALA A 169 1.87 -9.58 14.35
N MET A 170 1.62 -8.32 13.98
CA MET A 170 2.36 -7.16 14.52
C MET A 170 2.12 -6.98 16.03
N VAL A 171 0.91 -7.22 16.52
CA VAL A 171 0.60 -7.16 17.96
C VAL A 171 1.39 -8.23 18.73
N VAL A 172 1.49 -9.45 18.19
CA VAL A 172 2.29 -10.53 18.80
C VAL A 172 3.77 -10.18 18.80
N ASP A 173 4.30 -9.68 17.68
CA ASP A 173 5.70 -9.24 17.59
C ASP A 173 6.02 -8.15 18.61
N ARG A 174 5.14 -7.14 18.71
CA ARG A 174 5.28 -6.08 19.71
C ARG A 174 5.28 -6.61 21.14
N ALA A 175 4.38 -7.56 21.46
CA ALA A 175 4.33 -8.19 22.78
C ALA A 175 5.60 -8.99 23.10
N ASN A 176 6.26 -9.53 22.08
CA ASN A 176 7.54 -10.24 22.18
C ASN A 176 8.77 -9.31 22.11
N GLY A 177 8.56 -7.98 22.05
CA GLY A 177 9.65 -7.01 21.98
C GLY A 177 10.41 -7.03 20.65
N ILE A 178 9.78 -7.48 19.57
CA ILE A 178 10.36 -7.49 18.22
C ILE A 178 9.52 -6.62 17.27
N GLU A 179 10.20 -5.95 16.35
CA GLU A 179 9.59 -5.18 15.26
C GLU A 179 10.21 -5.70 13.96
N ALA A 180 9.40 -6.14 13.01
CA ALA A 180 9.87 -6.74 11.76
C ALA A 180 10.69 -5.75 10.92
N VAL A 181 11.70 -6.25 10.20
CA VAL A 181 12.73 -5.44 9.53
C VAL A 181 12.18 -4.38 8.56
N TRP A 182 11.10 -4.70 7.85
CA TRP A 182 10.37 -3.76 6.98
C TRP A 182 8.92 -3.57 7.43
N HIS A 183 8.68 -3.59 8.74
CA HIS A 183 7.39 -3.27 9.36
C HIS A 183 6.24 -4.08 8.73
N ASP A 184 5.17 -3.42 8.30
CA ASP A 184 4.00 -4.01 7.66
C ASP A 184 4.29 -4.71 6.32
N GLU A 185 5.31 -4.29 5.55
CA GLU A 185 5.73 -4.97 4.33
C GLU A 185 6.26 -6.39 4.62
N SER A 186 6.93 -6.59 5.76
CA SER A 186 7.39 -7.92 6.17
C SER A 186 6.21 -8.86 6.46
N HIS A 187 5.19 -8.37 7.17
CA HIS A 187 3.98 -9.14 7.46
C HIS A 187 3.13 -9.38 6.20
N LEU A 188 3.05 -8.41 5.28
CA LEU A 188 2.40 -8.58 3.98
C LEU A 188 3.04 -9.72 3.18
N ASN A 189 4.37 -9.73 3.08
CA ASN A 189 5.09 -10.79 2.38
C ASN A 189 4.87 -12.17 3.00
N ARG A 190 4.86 -12.26 4.34
CA ARG A 190 4.50 -13.48 5.05
C ARG A 190 3.08 -13.91 4.72
N TYR A 191 2.11 -12.99 4.73
CA TYR A 191 0.72 -13.31 4.43
C TYR A 191 0.56 -13.85 3.00
N LEU A 192 1.11 -13.15 2.00
CA LEU A 192 1.00 -13.52 0.59
C LEU A 192 1.77 -14.80 0.22
N LEU A 193 2.77 -15.18 1.02
CA LEU A 193 3.44 -16.47 0.89
C LEU A 193 2.49 -17.65 1.19
N TYR A 194 1.59 -17.52 2.17
CA TYR A 194 0.65 -18.61 2.54
C TYR A 194 -0.77 -18.42 1.99
N HIS A 195 -1.11 -17.20 1.56
CA HIS A 195 -2.38 -16.85 0.93
C HIS A 195 -2.07 -16.26 -0.44
N LYS A 196 -1.92 -17.14 -1.44
CA LYS A 196 -1.40 -16.74 -2.75
C LYS A 196 -2.30 -15.66 -3.38
N PRO A 197 -1.74 -14.53 -3.83
CA PRO A 197 -2.53 -13.54 -4.53
C PRO A 197 -3.03 -14.12 -5.86
N THR A 198 -4.29 -13.87 -6.17
CA THR A 198 -4.93 -14.28 -7.42
C THR A 198 -4.43 -13.48 -8.63
N LYS A 199 -3.75 -12.35 -8.39
CA LYS A 199 -3.07 -11.55 -9.41
C LYS A 199 -1.81 -10.93 -8.83
N VAL A 200 -0.75 -10.88 -9.62
CA VAL A 200 0.50 -10.20 -9.25
C VAL A 200 0.74 -9.07 -10.24
N LEU A 201 0.85 -7.85 -9.74
CA LEU A 201 1.13 -6.68 -10.57
C LEU A 201 2.63 -6.58 -10.83
N SER A 202 2.98 -6.25 -12.08
CA SER A 202 4.36 -6.00 -12.47
C SER A 202 4.91 -4.73 -11.82
N PRO A 203 6.23 -4.49 -11.86
CA PRO A 203 6.80 -3.23 -11.39
C PRO A 203 6.36 -1.99 -12.18
N GLU A 204 5.59 -2.13 -13.28
CA GLU A 204 4.96 -0.99 -13.95
C GLU A 204 3.96 -0.27 -13.02
N TYR A 205 3.39 -0.99 -12.04
CA TYR A 205 2.41 -0.48 -11.09
C TYR A 205 3.04 0.04 -9.78
N LEU A 206 4.36 -0.03 -9.62
CA LEU A 206 5.08 0.63 -8.53
C LEU A 206 6.55 0.79 -8.92
N TRP A 207 6.99 2.02 -9.20
CA TRP A 207 8.36 2.28 -9.67
C TRP A 207 9.01 3.50 -9.01
N ASP A 208 10.33 3.46 -8.85
CA ASP A 208 11.14 4.62 -8.45
C ASP A 208 12.15 4.93 -9.57
N GLU A 209 11.82 5.94 -10.39
CA GLU A 209 12.67 6.35 -11.51
C GLU A 209 14.03 6.89 -11.07
N ARG A 210 14.10 7.53 -9.89
CA ARG A 210 15.29 8.20 -9.41
C ARG A 210 16.33 7.19 -8.91
N MET A 211 15.85 6.10 -8.30
CA MET A 211 16.72 5.05 -7.76
C MET A 211 17.07 3.98 -8.80
N LEU A 212 16.16 3.62 -9.70
CA LEU A 212 16.28 2.38 -10.49
C LEU A 212 16.49 2.59 -11.99
N GLN A 213 16.37 3.84 -12.48
CA GLN A 213 16.24 4.16 -13.90
C GLN A 213 15.07 3.39 -14.55
N ARG A 214 14.73 3.67 -15.82
CA ARG A 214 13.70 2.90 -16.51
C ARG A 214 14.35 1.85 -17.42
N PRO A 215 14.23 0.55 -17.12
CA PRO A 215 14.76 -0.48 -18.00
C PRO A 215 13.87 -0.66 -19.25
N PRO A 216 14.43 -1.11 -20.40
CA PRO A 216 13.71 -1.16 -21.68
C PRO A 216 12.47 -2.06 -21.72
N PHE A 217 12.39 -3.07 -20.84
CA PHE A 217 11.28 -4.02 -20.83
C PHE A 217 10.03 -3.45 -20.13
N LEU A 218 10.16 -2.42 -19.28
CA LEU A 218 8.99 -1.74 -18.69
C LEU A 218 8.43 -0.80 -19.74
N ARG A 219 7.29 -1.17 -20.31
CA ARG A 219 6.62 -0.42 -21.38
C ARG A 219 5.85 0.76 -20.84
N LYS A 220 5.44 0.70 -19.58
CA LYS A 220 4.76 1.78 -18.87
C LYS A 220 5.33 1.98 -17.47
N LEU A 221 5.13 3.19 -16.96
CA LEU A 221 5.34 3.52 -15.56
C LEU A 221 4.02 4.13 -15.06
N CYS A 222 3.15 3.29 -14.54
CA CYS A 222 1.78 3.66 -14.22
C CYS A 222 1.68 4.39 -12.88
N TYR A 223 2.51 4.02 -11.91
CA TYR A 223 2.52 4.60 -10.57
C TYR A 223 3.95 4.75 -10.05
N VAL A 224 4.37 5.98 -9.83
CA VAL A 224 5.79 6.32 -9.63
C VAL A 224 6.03 7.14 -8.37
N ALA A 225 7.16 6.89 -7.71
CA ALA A 225 7.57 7.62 -6.52
C ALA A 225 7.80 9.10 -6.80
N VAL A 226 7.26 9.95 -5.92
CA VAL A 226 7.55 11.39 -5.93
C VAL A 226 8.87 11.62 -5.19
N PRO A 227 9.84 12.34 -5.78
CA PRO A 227 11.08 12.69 -5.10
C PRO A 227 10.81 13.39 -3.77
N LYS A 228 11.45 12.90 -2.71
CA LYS A 228 11.19 13.34 -1.33
C LYS A 228 12.45 13.26 -0.47
N ASN A 229 12.59 14.19 0.48
CA ASN A 229 13.60 14.10 1.52
C ASN A 229 13.00 13.40 2.74
N HIS A 230 13.40 12.14 2.97
CA HIS A 230 12.88 11.34 4.08
C HIS A 230 13.12 11.99 5.45
N ALA A 231 14.21 12.73 5.64
CA ALA A 231 14.52 13.38 6.91
C ALA A 231 13.62 14.60 7.19
N GLU A 232 13.17 15.30 6.15
CA GLU A 232 12.29 16.46 6.31
C GLU A 232 10.83 16.07 6.54
N ILE A 233 10.39 14.95 5.95
CA ILE A 233 8.97 14.54 5.99
C ILE A 233 8.66 13.64 7.20
N ARG A 234 9.65 12.86 7.66
CA ARG A 234 9.45 11.91 8.78
C ARG A 234 9.69 12.52 10.16
N ASN A 235 10.25 13.73 10.25
CA ASN A 235 10.46 14.46 11.50
C ASN A 235 9.38 15.51 11.72
#